data_AF-A0AA38HPC1-F1
#
_entry.id   AF-A0AA38HPC1-F1
#
_cell.length_a   1.000
_cell.length_b   1.000
_cell.length_c   1.000
_cell.angle_alpha   90.00
_cell.angle_beta   90.00
_cell.angle_gamma   90.00
#
_symmetry.space_group_name_H-M   'P 1'
#
loop_
_entity.id
_entity.type
_entity.pdbx_description
1 polymer ?
#
loop_
_entity_poly.entity_id
_entity_poly.type
_entity_poly.pdbx_seq_one_letter_code
_entity_poly.pdbx_strand_id
1 'polypeptide(L)'
;MAISLMIPTKDDDNVFFAFNLAKIYLPGWKIVLKNIARCFAFPASYLSASIGCLNLLYVFQVGNLNIQKCLLQIKKINATANQDEIARSLKFLLNSLTTNEGFIREVAKRSEFLVLPLKVMASAAMMSIVVFYFGFEGSLTNQYFRIFGLALIAINAVVGTPAVGQAIEDFTRQIFDALVQVEWCDWNESNKKMYLMLLVSSSKPIKIKFSENISVNYEFGVELAKTVFSTISVMERLHTSKSGSF
;
A
#
# COMPACT_ATOMS: atom_id res chain seq x y z
N MET A 1 3.83 11.41 -19.09
CA MET A 1 4.35 11.81 -17.77
C MET A 1 5.65 11.11 -17.41
N ALA A 2 5.78 9.78 -17.49
CA ALA A 2 7.05 9.07 -17.28
C ALA A 2 8.20 9.58 -18.17
N ILE A 3 7.91 9.89 -19.44
CA ILE A 3 8.86 10.46 -20.40
C ILE A 3 9.43 11.80 -19.90
N SER A 4 8.64 12.61 -19.19
CA SER A 4 9.06 13.91 -18.67
C SER A 4 10.09 13.81 -17.54
N LEU A 5 10.14 12.67 -16.81
CA LEU A 5 11.17 12.37 -15.80
C LEU A 5 12.48 11.83 -16.42
N MET A 6 12.43 11.37 -17.67
CA MET A 6 13.60 10.79 -18.37
C MET A 6 14.43 11.84 -19.12
N ILE A 7 13.78 12.93 -19.57
CA ILE A 7 14.45 13.96 -20.37
C ILE A 7 15.49 14.68 -19.49
N PRO A 8 16.77 14.75 -19.89
CA PRO A 8 17.78 15.48 -19.13
C PRO A 8 17.49 16.99 -19.14
N THR A 9 17.54 17.63 -17.96
CA THR A 9 17.59 19.10 -17.86
C THR A 9 18.76 19.57 -17.00
N LYS A 10 19.15 20.84 -17.16
CA LYS A 10 20.27 21.44 -16.43
C LYS A 10 20.05 21.44 -14.90
N ASP A 11 18.79 21.42 -14.47
CA ASP A 11 18.40 21.50 -13.05
C ASP A 11 18.17 20.13 -12.40
N ASP A 12 18.52 19.02 -13.06
CA ASP A 12 18.23 17.68 -12.53
C ASP A 12 18.89 17.39 -11.18
N ASP A 13 20.01 18.05 -10.89
CA ASP A 13 20.71 17.94 -9.60
C ASP A 13 19.93 18.61 -8.46
N ASN A 14 19.05 19.56 -8.78
CA ASN A 14 18.23 20.27 -7.80
C ASN A 14 16.89 19.55 -7.56
N VAL A 15 16.39 18.82 -8.57
CA VAL A 15 15.10 18.12 -8.53
C VAL A 15 15.21 16.73 -7.92
N PHE A 16 16.31 16.01 -8.14
CA PHE A 16 16.46 14.63 -7.70
C PHE A 16 17.54 14.50 -6.63
N PHE A 17 17.13 14.19 -5.39
CA PHE A 17 18.04 14.06 -4.25
C PHE A 17 19.16 13.03 -4.50
N ALA A 18 18.85 11.91 -5.14
CA ALA A 18 19.82 10.87 -5.47
C ALA A 18 20.96 11.36 -6.39
N PHE A 19 20.67 12.32 -7.28
CA PHE A 19 21.69 12.90 -8.16
C PHE A 19 22.60 13.85 -7.43
N ASN A 20 22.06 14.62 -6.48
CA ASN A 20 22.85 15.47 -5.62
C ASN A 20 23.80 14.63 -4.73
N LEU A 21 23.30 13.55 -4.12
CA LEU A 21 24.13 12.62 -3.36
C LEU A 21 25.23 11.97 -4.23
N ALA A 22 24.88 11.48 -5.42
CA ALA A 22 25.86 10.88 -6.33
C ALA A 22 26.95 11.88 -6.75
N LYS A 23 26.60 13.16 -6.91
CA LYS A 23 27.55 14.24 -7.21
C LYS A 23 28.53 14.48 -6.06
N ILE A 24 28.05 14.46 -4.81
CA ILE A 24 28.86 14.73 -3.62
C ILE A 24 29.76 13.52 -3.28
N TYR A 25 29.20 12.32 -3.25
CA TYR A 25 29.88 11.14 -2.71
C TYR A 25 30.53 10.24 -3.77
N LEU A 26 30.06 10.28 -5.02
CA LEU A 26 30.51 9.39 -6.11
C LEU A 26 30.76 10.15 -7.43
N PRO A 27 31.62 11.19 -7.43
CA PRO A 27 31.75 12.11 -8.57
C PRO A 27 32.21 11.42 -9.87
N GLY A 28 33.03 10.37 -9.78
CA GLY A 28 33.48 9.58 -10.94
C GLY A 28 32.38 8.73 -11.58
N TRP A 29 31.36 8.34 -10.81
CA TRP A 29 30.26 7.50 -11.27
C TRP A 29 28.98 8.30 -11.57
N LYS A 30 28.98 9.63 -11.36
CA LYS A 30 27.78 10.47 -11.47
C LYS A 30 27.05 10.32 -12.80
N ILE A 31 27.78 10.19 -13.91
CA ILE A 31 27.19 10.09 -15.25
C ILE A 31 26.50 8.72 -15.42
N VAL A 32 27.19 7.66 -14.99
CA VAL A 32 26.68 6.28 -15.05
C VAL A 32 25.44 6.14 -14.17
N LEU A 33 25.49 6.62 -12.92
CA LEU A 33 24.36 6.57 -11.97
C LEU A 33 23.16 7.39 -12.45
N LYS A 34 23.39 8.60 -13.00
CA LYS A 34 22.31 9.41 -13.59
C LYS A 34 21.63 8.69 -14.76
N ASN A 35 22.41 8.07 -15.64
CA ASN A 35 21.87 7.36 -16.78
C ASN A 35 21.13 6.08 -16.36
N ILE A 36 21.64 5.34 -15.38
CA ILE A 36 20.94 4.17 -14.82
C ILE A 36 19.61 4.59 -14.19
N ALA A 37 19.59 5.63 -13.37
CA ALA A 37 18.36 6.10 -12.73
C ALA A 37 17.30 6.58 -13.76
N ARG A 38 17.73 7.25 -14.83
CA ARG A 38 16.83 7.74 -15.89
C ARG A 38 16.28 6.62 -16.76
N CYS A 39 17.14 5.69 -17.17
CA CYS A 39 16.74 4.61 -18.09
C CYS A 39 16.01 3.47 -17.39
N PHE A 40 16.30 3.23 -16.10
CA PHE A 40 15.76 2.08 -15.38
C PHE A 40 14.92 2.49 -14.19
N ALA A 41 15.41 3.34 -13.28
CA ALA A 41 14.73 3.57 -12.01
C ALA A 41 13.40 4.33 -12.17
N PHE A 42 13.34 5.43 -12.93
CA PHE A 42 12.10 6.21 -13.10
C PHE A 42 11.01 5.53 -13.95
N PRO A 43 11.31 4.91 -15.11
CA PRO A 43 10.33 4.10 -15.82
C PRO A 43 9.87 2.91 -14.99
N ALA A 44 10.80 2.18 -14.36
CA ALA A 44 10.44 1.03 -13.55
C ALA A 44 9.65 1.44 -12.31
N SER A 45 9.91 2.60 -11.70
CA SER A 45 9.12 3.11 -10.57
C SER A 45 7.70 3.47 -10.99
N TYR A 46 7.54 4.13 -12.13
CA TYR A 46 6.22 4.47 -12.65
C TYR A 46 5.43 3.21 -13.04
N LEU A 47 6.08 2.27 -13.73
CA LEU A 47 5.46 1.01 -14.11
C LEU A 47 5.16 0.12 -12.91
N SER A 48 6.07 0.01 -11.94
CA SER A 48 5.84 -0.77 -10.72
C SER A 48 4.77 -0.15 -9.83
N ALA A 49 4.70 1.19 -9.73
CA ALA A 49 3.59 1.87 -9.07
C ALA A 49 2.27 1.60 -9.79
N SER A 50 2.25 1.67 -11.12
CA SER A 50 1.04 1.43 -11.92
C SER A 50 0.58 -0.03 -11.84
N ILE A 51 1.50 -0.98 -12.05
CA ILE A 51 1.23 -2.43 -12.00
C ILE A 51 0.90 -2.87 -10.57
N GLY A 52 1.60 -2.34 -9.57
CA GLY A 52 1.29 -2.56 -8.16
C GLY A 52 -0.11 -2.07 -7.81
N CYS A 53 -0.47 -0.84 -8.22
CA CYS A 53 -1.82 -0.32 -8.02
C CYS A 53 -2.88 -1.14 -8.75
N LEU A 54 -2.64 -1.57 -9.99
CA LEU A 54 -3.57 -2.41 -10.75
C LEU A 54 -3.76 -3.80 -10.12
N ASN A 55 -2.68 -4.44 -9.67
CA ASN A 55 -2.75 -5.72 -8.97
C ASN A 55 -3.47 -5.59 -7.64
N LEU A 56 -3.24 -4.49 -6.90
CA LEU A 56 -3.92 -4.19 -5.65
C LEU A 56 -5.41 -3.88 -5.87
N LEU A 57 -5.76 -3.12 -6.91
CA LEU A 57 -7.15 -2.87 -7.31
C LEU A 57 -7.86 -4.15 -7.73
N TYR A 58 -7.17 -5.03 -8.46
CA TYR A 58 -7.69 -6.34 -8.83
C TYR A 58 -7.97 -7.20 -7.59
N VAL A 59 -7.04 -7.25 -6.63
CA VAL A 59 -7.23 -7.94 -5.35
C VAL A 59 -8.39 -7.34 -4.57
N PHE A 60 -8.50 -6.02 -4.53
CA PHE A 60 -9.61 -5.32 -3.89
C PHE A 60 -10.95 -5.70 -4.53
N GLN A 61 -11.03 -5.71 -5.86
CA GLN A 61 -12.27 -5.99 -6.57
C GLN A 61 -12.69 -7.45 -6.45
N VAL A 62 -11.76 -8.39 -6.62
CA VAL A 62 -12.01 -9.84 -6.43
C VAL A 62 -12.32 -10.14 -4.98
N GLY A 63 -11.58 -9.55 -4.05
CA GLY A 63 -11.80 -9.69 -2.60
C GLY A 63 -13.17 -9.21 -2.19
N ASN A 64 -13.57 -8.00 -2.61
CA ASN A 64 -14.88 -7.44 -2.31
C ASN A 64 -16.01 -8.34 -2.85
N LEU A 65 -15.91 -8.83 -4.10
CA LEU A 65 -16.92 -9.74 -4.66
C LEU A 65 -17.03 -11.05 -3.88
N ASN A 66 -15.90 -11.65 -3.48
CA ASN A 66 -15.91 -12.88 -2.70
C ASN A 66 -16.49 -12.67 -1.29
N ILE A 67 -16.26 -11.51 -0.70
CA ILE A 67 -16.77 -11.18 0.63
C ILE A 67 -18.27 -10.87 0.59
N GLN A 68 -18.75 -10.16 -0.44
CA GLN A 68 -20.18 -9.98 -0.67
C GLN A 68 -20.92 -11.33 -0.82
N LYS A 69 -20.32 -12.30 -1.52
CA LYS A 69 -20.85 -13.68 -1.58
C LYS A 69 -20.92 -14.33 -0.20
N CYS A 70 -19.89 -14.16 0.65
CA CYS A 70 -19.90 -14.68 2.01
C CYS A 70 -21.00 -14.05 2.86
N LEU A 71 -21.13 -12.71 2.82
CA LEU A 71 -22.17 -11.98 3.55
C LEU A 71 -23.59 -12.40 3.12
N LEU A 72 -23.81 -12.63 1.82
CA LEU A 72 -25.07 -13.18 1.32
C LEU A 72 -25.36 -14.59 1.85
N GLN A 73 -24.34 -15.45 1.94
CA GLN A 73 -24.51 -16.78 2.53
C GLN A 73 -24.81 -16.72 4.02
N ILE A 74 -24.20 -15.80 4.77
CA ILE A 74 -24.51 -15.59 6.19
C ILE A 74 -25.96 -15.14 6.36
N LYS A 75 -26.42 -14.18 5.55
CA LYS A 75 -27.84 -13.76 5.54
C LYS A 75 -28.78 -14.94 5.25
N LYS A 76 -28.39 -15.81 4.31
CA LYS A 76 -29.15 -17.02 3.96
C LYS A 76 -29.22 -18.00 5.13
N ILE A 77 -28.11 -18.20 5.84
CA ILE A 77 -28.05 -19.04 7.05
C ILE A 77 -29.03 -18.52 8.09
N ASN A 78 -29.08 -17.21 8.32
CA ASN A 78 -29.96 -16.61 9.33
C ASN A 78 -31.45 -16.69 8.95
N ALA A 79 -31.76 -16.86 7.66
CA ALA A 79 -33.13 -16.93 7.15
C ALA A 79 -33.67 -18.36 7.03
N THR A 80 -32.83 -19.40 7.15
CA THR A 80 -33.23 -20.79 6.95
C THR A 80 -33.19 -21.56 8.27
N ALA A 81 -34.24 -22.35 8.54
CA ALA A 81 -34.26 -23.32 9.64
C ALA A 81 -33.72 -24.70 9.21
N ASN A 82 -33.42 -24.90 7.92
CA ASN A 82 -33.02 -26.18 7.38
C ASN A 82 -31.55 -26.51 7.73
N GLN A 83 -31.36 -27.51 8.59
CA GLN A 83 -30.04 -27.91 9.08
C GLN A 83 -29.07 -28.39 7.98
N ASP A 84 -29.57 -29.02 6.91
CA ASP A 84 -28.73 -29.48 5.79
C ASP A 84 -28.29 -28.32 4.90
N GLU A 85 -29.11 -27.27 4.82
CA GLU A 85 -28.76 -26.04 4.13
C GLU A 85 -27.74 -25.24 4.92
N ILE A 86 -27.92 -25.11 6.23
CA ILE A 86 -26.94 -24.51 7.15
C ILE A 86 -25.58 -25.22 7.00
N ALA A 87 -25.57 -26.55 7.06
CA ALA A 87 -24.35 -27.35 6.90
C ALA A 87 -23.63 -27.06 5.57
N ARG A 88 -24.38 -26.99 4.46
CA ARG A 88 -23.82 -26.68 3.13
C ARG A 88 -23.26 -25.26 3.06
N SER A 89 -23.99 -24.27 3.58
CA SER A 89 -23.55 -22.87 3.57
C SER A 89 -22.34 -22.64 4.48
N LEU A 90 -22.29 -23.25 5.66
CA LEU A 90 -21.12 -23.21 6.54
C LEU A 90 -19.88 -23.83 5.89
N LYS A 91 -20.04 -24.98 5.19
CA LYS A 91 -18.93 -25.63 4.49
C LYS A 91 -18.42 -24.78 3.33
N PHE A 92 -19.33 -24.16 2.59
CA PHE A 92 -18.99 -23.19 1.55
C PHE A 92 -18.23 -21.99 2.14
N LEU A 93 -18.70 -21.41 3.23
CA LEU A 93 -18.06 -20.28 3.90
C LEU A 93 -16.65 -20.63 4.37
N LEU A 94 -16.48 -21.79 5.01
CA LEU A 94 -15.18 -22.25 5.47
C LEU A 94 -14.20 -22.42 4.30
N ASN A 95 -14.64 -23.09 3.24
CA ASN A 95 -13.82 -23.28 2.04
C ASN A 95 -13.51 -21.95 1.33
N SER A 96 -14.45 -21.01 1.32
CA SER A 96 -14.24 -19.69 0.73
C SER A 96 -13.26 -18.86 1.54
N LEU A 97 -13.32 -18.90 2.87
CA LEU A 97 -12.38 -18.18 3.73
C LEU A 97 -10.96 -18.73 3.60
N THR A 98 -10.78 -20.06 3.64
CA THR A 98 -9.46 -20.68 3.48
C THR A 98 -8.88 -20.43 2.08
N THR A 99 -9.72 -20.48 1.03
CA THR A 99 -9.29 -20.16 -0.34
C THR A 99 -8.90 -18.69 -0.48
N ASN A 100 -9.67 -17.78 0.10
CA ASN A 100 -9.37 -16.34 0.07
C ASN A 100 -8.09 -16.04 0.86
N GLU A 101 -7.90 -16.65 2.03
CA GLU A 101 -6.68 -16.51 2.81
C GLU A 101 -5.45 -17.00 2.03
N GLY A 102 -5.55 -18.16 1.39
CA GLY A 102 -4.49 -18.68 0.51
C GLY A 102 -4.17 -17.75 -0.65
N PHE A 103 -5.20 -17.23 -1.33
CA PHE A 103 -5.03 -16.27 -2.43
C PHE A 103 -4.37 -14.97 -1.96
N ILE A 104 -4.85 -14.36 -0.88
CA ILE A 104 -4.28 -13.13 -0.32
C ILE A 104 -2.82 -13.36 0.09
N ARG A 105 -2.50 -14.50 0.70
CA ARG A 105 -1.14 -14.84 1.12
C ARG A 105 -0.19 -15.03 -0.07
N GLU A 106 -0.66 -15.67 -1.13
CA GLU A 106 0.12 -15.84 -2.37
C GLU A 106 0.38 -14.50 -3.06
N VAL A 107 -0.65 -13.65 -3.13
CA VAL A 107 -0.48 -12.30 -3.67
C VAL A 107 0.45 -11.47 -2.80
N ALA A 108 0.33 -11.55 -1.47
CA ALA A 108 1.22 -10.86 -0.55
C ALA A 108 2.69 -11.26 -0.80
N LYS A 109 2.98 -12.57 -0.87
CA LYS A 109 4.33 -13.10 -1.18
C LYS A 109 4.86 -12.62 -2.53
N ARG A 110 4.03 -12.68 -3.59
CA ARG A 110 4.44 -12.20 -4.92
C ARG A 110 4.65 -10.68 -4.95
N SER A 111 3.89 -9.94 -4.16
CA SER A 111 3.99 -8.48 -4.05
C SER A 111 5.18 -8.03 -3.20
N GLU A 112 5.68 -8.86 -2.28
CA GLU A 112 6.78 -8.51 -1.37
C GLU A 112 8.02 -8.00 -2.14
N PHE A 113 8.40 -8.70 -3.22
CA PHE A 113 9.50 -8.30 -4.10
C PHE A 113 9.26 -6.96 -4.82
N LEU A 114 8.01 -6.60 -5.10
CA LEU A 114 7.65 -5.36 -5.80
C LEU A 114 7.49 -4.18 -4.85
N VAL A 115 7.10 -4.43 -3.61
CA VAL A 115 6.77 -3.35 -2.68
C VAL A 115 7.99 -2.79 -1.95
N LEU A 116 9.02 -3.60 -1.67
CA LEU A 116 10.26 -3.07 -1.08
C LEU A 116 10.93 -1.99 -1.98
N PRO A 117 11.13 -2.20 -3.29
CA PRO A 117 11.62 -1.15 -4.19
C PRO A 117 10.67 0.05 -4.25
N LEU A 118 9.36 -0.18 -4.23
CA LEU A 118 8.36 0.89 -4.24
C LEU A 118 8.49 1.80 -3.01
N LYS A 119 8.77 1.24 -1.83
CA LYS A 119 9.01 2.02 -0.60
C LYS A 119 10.28 2.86 -0.68
N VAL A 120 11.38 2.25 -1.10
CA VAL A 120 12.68 2.95 -1.23
C VAL A 120 12.57 4.10 -2.23
N MET A 121 11.83 3.88 -3.32
CA MET A 121 11.63 4.92 -4.33
C MET A 121 10.60 5.97 -3.88
N ALA A 122 9.57 5.60 -3.13
CA ALA A 122 8.61 6.55 -2.56
C ALA A 122 9.28 7.46 -1.52
N SER A 123 10.12 6.92 -0.63
CA SER A 123 10.87 7.72 0.33
C SER A 123 11.89 8.64 -0.36
N ALA A 124 12.59 8.14 -1.38
CA ALA A 124 13.47 8.96 -2.20
C ALA A 124 12.72 10.07 -2.97
N ALA A 125 11.51 9.80 -3.45
CA ALA A 125 10.64 10.79 -4.10
C ALA A 125 10.17 11.86 -3.11
N MET A 126 9.72 11.47 -1.92
CA MET A 126 9.34 12.40 -0.86
C MET A 126 10.52 13.29 -0.43
N MET A 127 11.69 12.70 -0.22
CA MET A 127 12.90 13.47 0.11
C MET A 127 13.31 14.42 -1.02
N SER A 128 13.14 14.01 -2.28
CA SER A 128 13.39 14.86 -3.44
C SER A 128 12.45 16.07 -3.48
N ILE A 129 11.16 15.89 -3.13
CA ILE A 129 10.21 17.01 -3.02
C ILE A 129 10.62 17.98 -1.91
N VAL A 130 11.04 17.48 -0.75
CA VAL A 130 11.49 18.33 0.38
C VAL A 130 12.75 19.12 0.02
N VAL A 131 13.77 18.46 -0.54
CA VAL A 131 15.02 19.11 -0.94
C VAL A 131 14.77 20.12 -2.06
N PHE A 132 13.89 19.79 -3.00
CA PHE A 132 13.48 20.73 -4.04
C PHE A 132 12.80 21.96 -3.45
N TYR A 133 11.85 21.79 -2.52
CA TYR A 133 11.13 22.90 -1.89
C TYR A 133 12.07 23.90 -1.17
N PHE A 134 13.09 23.40 -0.48
CA PHE A 134 14.04 24.26 0.27
C PHE A 134 15.23 24.74 -0.55
N GLY A 135 15.62 24.05 -1.63
CA GLY A 135 16.82 24.35 -2.40
C GLY A 135 16.58 25.10 -3.72
N PHE A 136 15.33 25.33 -4.10
CA PHE A 136 14.99 25.90 -5.41
C PHE A 136 14.78 27.43 -5.34
N GLU A 137 15.72 28.18 -5.92
CA GLU A 137 15.64 29.65 -6.05
C GLU A 137 15.23 30.12 -7.46
N GLY A 138 14.81 29.21 -8.35
CA GLY A 138 14.56 29.47 -9.77
C GLY A 138 13.09 29.63 -10.19
N SER A 139 12.82 29.62 -11.51
CA SER A 139 11.47 29.65 -12.10
C SER A 139 10.94 28.24 -12.36
N LEU A 140 9.75 27.91 -11.84
CA LEU A 140 9.12 26.57 -11.87
C LEU A 140 8.63 26.10 -13.26
N THR A 141 8.62 26.98 -14.27
CA THR A 141 7.86 26.82 -15.53
C THR A 141 8.12 25.51 -16.28
N ASN A 142 9.34 24.94 -16.22
CA ASN A 142 9.69 23.66 -16.87
C ASN A 142 9.69 22.44 -15.94
N GLN A 143 9.43 22.61 -14.65
CA GLN A 143 9.61 21.57 -13.64
C GLN A 143 8.28 21.04 -13.06
N TYR A 144 7.16 21.73 -13.32
CA TYR A 144 5.82 21.37 -12.86
C TYR A 144 5.47 19.89 -13.10
N PHE A 145 5.64 19.39 -14.33
CA PHE A 145 5.29 18.00 -14.66
C PHE A 145 6.11 16.96 -13.90
N ARG A 146 7.34 17.31 -13.47
CA ARG A 146 8.23 16.39 -12.75
C ARG A 146 7.90 16.34 -11.27
N ILE A 147 7.72 17.51 -10.67
CA ILE A 147 7.28 17.63 -9.27
C ILE A 147 5.91 16.97 -9.11
N PHE A 148 5.00 17.20 -10.07
CA PHE A 148 3.70 16.54 -10.10
C PHE A 148 3.82 15.02 -10.20
N GLY A 149 4.70 14.51 -11.07
CA GLY A 149 4.95 13.06 -11.18
C GLY A 149 5.51 12.46 -9.88
N LEU A 150 6.45 13.14 -9.22
CA LEU A 150 6.99 12.71 -7.91
C LEU A 150 5.91 12.75 -6.82
N ALA A 151 5.06 13.79 -6.82
CA ALA A 151 3.95 13.91 -5.89
C ALA A 151 2.94 12.78 -6.05
N LEU A 152 2.59 12.38 -7.28
CA LEU A 152 1.71 11.24 -7.53
C LEU A 152 2.31 9.91 -7.05
N ILE A 153 3.61 9.69 -7.21
CA ILE A 153 4.29 8.51 -6.68
C ILE A 153 4.21 8.50 -5.14
N ALA A 154 4.48 9.65 -4.51
CA ALA A 154 4.41 9.79 -3.06
C ALA A 154 2.98 9.57 -2.52
N ILE A 155 1.97 10.18 -3.13
CA ILE A 155 0.55 10.02 -2.75
C ILE A 155 0.11 8.56 -2.85
N ASN A 156 0.46 7.86 -3.93
CA ASN A 156 0.12 6.44 -4.08
C ASN A 156 0.77 5.56 -3.02
N ALA A 157 2.00 5.88 -2.60
CA ALA A 157 2.70 5.15 -1.55
C ALA A 157 2.08 5.39 -0.16
N VAL A 158 1.66 6.62 0.15
CA VAL A 158 1.12 7.01 1.46
C VAL A 158 -0.36 6.69 1.62
N VAL A 159 -1.14 6.80 0.54
CA VAL A 159 -2.61 6.66 0.59
C VAL A 159 -3.08 5.42 -0.16
N GLY A 160 -2.70 5.28 -1.43
CA GLY A 160 -3.24 4.24 -2.31
C GLY A 160 -2.95 2.81 -1.82
N THR A 161 -1.67 2.51 -1.59
CA THR A 161 -1.24 1.18 -1.12
C THR A 161 -1.83 0.83 0.27
N PRO A 162 -1.74 1.71 1.28
CA PRO A 162 -2.43 1.54 2.57
C PRO A 162 -3.94 1.32 2.49
N ALA A 163 -4.65 2.08 1.64
CA ALA A 163 -6.10 2.00 1.54
C ALA A 163 -6.58 0.62 1.09
N VAL A 164 -5.86 -0.02 0.16
CA VAL A 164 -6.21 -1.37 -0.29
C VAL A 164 -6.02 -2.40 0.81
N GLY A 165 -4.89 -2.35 1.51
CA GLY A 165 -4.62 -3.29 2.59
C GLY A 165 -5.56 -3.09 3.78
N GLN A 166 -5.94 -1.84 4.08
CA GLN A 166 -6.99 -1.55 5.05
C GLN A 166 -8.33 -2.15 4.62
N ALA A 167 -8.74 -1.98 3.37
CA ALA A 167 -10.01 -2.52 2.90
C ALA A 167 -10.11 -4.04 3.06
N ILE A 168 -9.03 -4.79 2.82
CA ILE A 168 -9.01 -6.24 3.06
C ILE A 168 -9.19 -6.56 4.54
N GLU A 169 -8.55 -5.80 5.43
CA GLU A 169 -8.73 -5.94 6.87
C GLU A 169 -10.19 -5.66 7.27
N ASP A 170 -10.77 -4.57 6.76
CA ASP A 170 -12.13 -4.17 7.06
C ASP A 170 -13.17 -5.17 6.53
N PHE A 171 -12.99 -5.67 5.30
CA PHE A 171 -13.92 -6.64 4.72
C PHE A 171 -13.89 -7.98 5.46
N THR A 172 -12.70 -8.44 5.90
CA THR A 172 -12.60 -9.69 6.67
C THR A 172 -13.17 -9.53 8.07
N ARG A 173 -13.03 -8.35 8.68
CA ARG A 173 -13.72 -8.00 9.93
C ARG A 173 -15.25 -8.02 9.78
N GLN A 174 -15.78 -7.48 8.69
CA GLN A 174 -17.23 -7.51 8.42
C GLN A 174 -17.81 -8.93 8.37
N ILE A 175 -17.05 -9.91 7.85
CA ILE A 175 -17.49 -11.31 7.89
C ILE A 175 -17.59 -11.81 9.33
N PHE A 176 -16.59 -11.55 10.16
CA PHE A 176 -16.61 -11.93 11.57
C PHE A 176 -17.79 -11.27 12.29
N ASP A 177 -17.97 -9.96 12.12
CA ASP A 177 -19.06 -9.22 12.74
C ASP A 177 -20.43 -9.79 12.31
N ALA A 178 -20.60 -10.14 11.04
CA ALA A 178 -21.81 -10.76 10.53
C ALA A 178 -22.02 -12.18 11.10
N LEU A 179 -20.96 -12.96 11.29
CA LEU A 179 -21.04 -14.28 11.89
C LEU A 179 -21.51 -14.20 13.34
N VAL A 180 -20.95 -13.28 14.14
CA VAL A 180 -21.31 -13.10 15.57
C VAL A 180 -22.80 -12.83 15.76
N GLN A 181 -23.48 -12.25 14.77
CA GLN A 181 -24.93 -11.94 14.81
C GLN A 181 -25.82 -13.12 14.42
N VAL A 182 -25.27 -14.27 14.03
CA VAL A 182 -26.07 -15.43 13.61
C VAL A 182 -26.66 -16.14 14.83
N GLU A 183 -27.96 -16.47 14.78
CA GLU A 183 -28.62 -17.25 15.81
C GLU A 183 -28.33 -18.75 15.63
N TRP A 184 -27.35 -19.26 16.38
CA TRP A 184 -26.84 -20.65 16.23
C TRP A 184 -27.29 -21.61 17.35
N CYS A 185 -28.02 -21.12 18.35
CA CYS A 185 -28.41 -21.89 19.53
C CYS A 185 -29.23 -23.15 19.19
N ASP A 186 -30.11 -23.06 18.19
CA ASP A 186 -31.02 -24.13 17.79
C ASP A 186 -30.40 -25.13 16.79
N TRP A 187 -29.12 -24.97 16.45
CA TRP A 187 -28.46 -25.82 15.47
C TRP A 187 -28.05 -27.16 16.07
N ASN A 188 -27.95 -28.18 15.20
CA ASN A 188 -27.39 -29.46 15.59
C ASN A 188 -25.90 -29.35 15.96
N GLU A 189 -25.40 -30.32 16.73
CA GLU A 189 -24.01 -30.32 17.24
C GLU A 189 -22.95 -30.24 16.12
N SER A 190 -23.20 -30.87 14.98
CA SER A 190 -22.29 -30.83 13.83
C SER A 190 -22.14 -29.41 13.27
N ASN A 191 -23.27 -28.72 13.09
CA ASN A 191 -23.31 -27.34 12.58
C ASN A 191 -22.69 -26.37 13.58
N LYS A 192 -22.97 -26.53 14.88
CA LYS A 192 -22.35 -25.73 15.95
C LYS A 192 -20.83 -25.85 15.94
N LYS A 193 -20.30 -27.08 15.83
CA LYS A 193 -18.86 -27.32 15.77
C LYS A 193 -18.21 -26.64 14.55
N MET A 194 -18.83 -26.75 13.38
CA MET A 194 -18.31 -26.12 12.15
C MET A 194 -18.39 -24.60 12.21
N TYR A 195 -19.46 -24.06 12.80
CA TYR A 195 -19.61 -22.63 13.04
C TYR A 195 -18.56 -22.08 13.99
N LEU A 196 -18.26 -22.77 15.10
CA LEU A 196 -17.19 -22.37 16.01
C LEU A 196 -15.82 -22.35 15.32
N MET A 197 -15.52 -23.34 14.47
CA MET A 197 -14.29 -23.32 13.65
C MET A 197 -14.25 -22.08 12.76
N LEU A 198 -15.37 -21.77 12.09
CA LEU A 198 -15.49 -20.60 11.23
C LEU A 198 -15.30 -19.28 12.01
N LEU A 199 -15.88 -19.18 13.21
CA LEU A 199 -15.76 -18.01 14.08
C LEU A 199 -14.31 -17.80 14.53
N VAL A 200 -13.62 -18.88 14.93
CA VAL A 200 -12.21 -18.83 15.31
C VAL A 200 -11.33 -18.44 14.12
N SER A 201 -11.57 -19.02 12.95
CA SER A 201 -10.82 -18.69 11.73
C SER A 201 -11.03 -17.24 11.28
N SER A 202 -12.23 -16.69 11.44
CA SER A 202 -12.55 -15.30 11.06
C SER A 202 -12.21 -14.27 12.13
N SER A 203 -11.96 -14.67 13.38
CA SER A 203 -11.63 -13.77 14.50
C SER A 203 -10.39 -12.90 14.29
N LYS A 204 -9.49 -13.32 13.40
CA LYS A 204 -8.30 -12.56 13.03
C LYS A 204 -8.48 -12.03 11.61
N PRO A 205 -8.73 -10.72 11.44
CA PRO A 205 -8.77 -10.10 10.13
C PRO A 205 -7.49 -10.39 9.34
N ILE A 206 -7.65 -10.65 8.05
CA ILE A 206 -6.50 -10.95 7.19
C ILE A 206 -5.74 -9.65 6.95
N LYS A 207 -4.46 -9.64 7.31
CA LYS A 207 -3.57 -8.49 7.09
C LYS A 207 -2.54 -8.85 6.03
N ILE A 208 -2.35 -7.96 5.06
CA ILE A 208 -1.17 -8.03 4.20
C ILE A 208 0.00 -7.54 5.05
N LYS A 209 1.00 -8.39 5.27
CA LYS A 209 2.20 -8.06 6.03
C LYS A 209 3.42 -8.00 5.10
N PHE A 210 4.27 -7.00 5.30
CA PHE A 210 5.56 -6.84 4.64
C PHE A 210 6.71 -7.47 5.43
N SER A 211 6.61 -7.41 6.74
CA SER A 211 7.52 -8.05 7.69
C SER A 211 6.67 -8.47 8.90
N GLU A 212 7.27 -9.15 9.87
CA GLU A 212 6.55 -9.57 11.07
C GLU A 212 5.82 -8.41 11.76
N ASN A 213 6.39 -7.20 11.67
CA ASN A 213 5.94 -6.00 12.39
C ASN A 213 5.26 -4.96 11.51
N ILE A 214 5.31 -5.05 10.16
CA ILE A 214 4.78 -4.00 9.28
C ILE A 214 3.63 -4.55 8.45
N SER A 215 2.44 -3.99 8.67
CA SER A 215 1.22 -4.31 7.91
C SER A 215 0.97 -3.24 6.85
N VAL A 216 0.37 -3.61 5.71
CA VAL A 216 -0.08 -2.66 4.70
C VAL A 216 -1.45 -2.15 5.09
N ASN A 217 -1.51 -1.09 5.86
CA ASN A 217 -2.75 -0.49 6.32
C ASN A 217 -2.55 1.01 6.56
N TYR A 218 -3.58 1.71 7.03
CA TYR A 218 -3.45 3.15 7.26
C TYR A 218 -2.40 3.52 8.32
N GLU A 219 -2.11 2.64 9.28
CA GLU A 219 -1.03 2.84 10.24
C GLU A 219 0.31 3.04 9.53
N PHE A 220 0.62 2.20 8.54
CA PHE A 220 1.81 2.33 7.70
C PHE A 220 1.82 3.65 6.90
N GLY A 221 0.69 4.07 6.34
CA GLY A 221 0.58 5.36 5.65
C GLY A 221 0.85 6.56 6.57
N VAL A 222 0.32 6.51 7.80
CA VAL A 222 0.52 7.53 8.83
C VAL A 222 1.98 7.61 9.27
N GLU A 223 2.67 6.47 9.43
CA GLU A 223 4.10 6.45 9.76
C GLU A 223 4.96 7.12 8.69
N LEU A 224 4.68 6.87 7.41
CA LEU A 224 5.35 7.54 6.30
C LEU A 224 5.09 9.05 6.34
N ALA A 225 3.85 9.48 6.52
CA ALA A 225 3.50 10.89 6.60
C ALA A 225 4.21 11.59 7.78
N LYS A 226 4.23 10.97 8.97
CA LYS A 226 4.96 11.49 10.15
C LYS A 226 6.44 11.66 9.88
N THR A 227 7.05 10.71 9.16
CA THR A 227 8.47 10.78 8.80
C THR A 227 8.77 11.98 7.89
N VAL A 228 7.89 12.24 6.91
CA VAL A 228 8.00 13.42 6.03
C VAL A 228 7.85 14.71 6.83
N PHE A 229 6.81 14.83 7.64
CA PHE A 229 6.58 16.02 8.46
C PHE A 229 7.76 16.31 9.40
N SER A 230 8.27 15.27 10.07
CA SER A 230 9.46 15.39 10.93
C SER A 230 10.67 15.92 10.15
N THR A 231 10.90 15.40 8.94
CA THR A 231 11.99 15.85 8.06
C THR A 231 11.83 17.33 7.67
N ILE A 232 10.61 17.74 7.29
CA ILE A 232 10.31 19.13 6.95
C ILE A 232 10.57 20.05 8.15
N SER A 233 10.07 19.69 9.34
CA SER A 233 10.28 20.50 10.55
C SER A 233 11.76 20.63 10.93
N VAL A 234 12.56 19.58 10.76
CA VAL A 234 14.02 19.65 10.99
C VAL A 234 14.68 20.56 9.95
N MET A 235 14.35 20.43 8.67
CA MET A 235 14.89 21.27 7.60
C MET A 235 14.54 22.75 7.80
N GLU A 236 13.31 23.04 8.19
CA GLU A 236 12.85 24.41 8.49
C GLU A 236 13.64 25.05 9.64
N ARG A 237 13.90 24.28 10.71
CA ARG A 237 14.75 24.73 11.82
C ARG A 237 16.19 25.00 11.39
N LEU A 238 16.75 24.15 10.52
CA LEU A 238 18.11 24.34 9.99
C LEU A 238 18.20 25.55 9.06
N HIS A 239 17.16 25.78 8.25
CA HIS A 239 17.08 26.93 7.36
C HIS A 239 16.97 28.25 8.15
N THR A 240 16.06 28.31 9.12
CA THR A 240 15.86 29.50 9.98
C THR A 240 17.08 29.82 10.85
N SER A 241 17.77 28.79 11.37
CA SER A 241 19.04 28.94 12.11
C SER A 241 20.15 29.58 11.25
N LYS A 242 20.27 29.18 9.98
CA LYS A 242 21.24 29.79 9.04
C LYS A 242 20.90 31.23 8.66
N SER A 243 19.62 31.61 8.64
CA SER A 243 19.20 32.98 8.35
C SER A 243 19.31 33.94 9.55
N GLY A 244 19.40 33.41 10.77
CA GLY A 244 19.47 34.20 12.02
C GLY A 244 20.88 34.50 12.54
N SER A 245 21.93 34.11 11.81
CA SER A 245 23.33 34.30 12.20
C SER A 245 24.01 35.51 11.54
N PHE A 246 23.31 36.64 11.44
CA PHE A 246 23.86 37.94 11.04
C PHE A 246 23.87 38.92 12.21
#